data_AF-A0A920SZK9-F1
#
_entry.id   AF-A0A920SZK9-F1
#
_cell.length_a   1.000
_cell.length_b   1.000
_cell.length_c   1.000
_cell.angle_alpha   90.00
_cell.angle_beta   90.00
_cell.angle_gamma   90.00
#
_symmetry.space_group_name_H-M   'P 1'
#
loop_
_entity.id
_entity.type
_entity.pdbx_description
1 polymer ?
#
loop_
_entity_poly.entity_id
_entity_poly.type
_entity_poly.pdbx_seq_one_letter_code
_entity_poly.pdbx_strand_id
1 'polypeptide(L)'
;MSSPHEFQPLTESGFGAEAKGIDLAMLDKGGEDSLRQAFTDHGGLIVVRDQQLEDPADLCRFVALFGALERNDKYDPDFLLPAFPEILKIGNAIENGRHGALFIRADPPPLLWHCDDSFRDPHHSVPACTVSKRLHRAAKPVSRG
;
A
#
# COMPACT_ATOMS: atom_id res chain seq x y z
N MET A 1 24.39 -12.73 -13.03
CA MET A 1 23.85 -13.19 -11.73
C MET A 1 23.27 -11.95 -11.07
N SER A 2 21.95 -11.89 -10.90
CA SER A 2 21.33 -10.78 -10.17
C SER A 2 21.84 -10.84 -8.72
N SER A 3 22.22 -9.71 -8.14
CA SER A 3 22.59 -9.65 -6.73
C SER A 3 21.43 -10.17 -5.88
N PRO A 4 21.68 -10.90 -4.78
CA PRO A 4 20.60 -11.34 -3.91
C PRO A 4 19.86 -10.12 -3.35
N HIS A 5 18.53 -10.19 -3.31
CA HIS A 5 17.72 -9.21 -2.60
C HIS A 5 18.10 -9.22 -1.12
N GLU A 6 18.28 -8.04 -0.54
CA GLU A 6 18.69 -7.91 0.85
C GLU A 6 17.51 -7.46 1.71
N PHE A 7 17.33 -8.12 2.85
CA PHE A 7 16.30 -7.80 3.84
C PHE A 7 16.96 -7.45 5.16
N GLN A 8 16.75 -6.23 5.64
CA GLN A 8 17.30 -5.75 6.90
C GLN A 8 16.17 -5.59 7.93
N PRO A 9 16.26 -6.20 9.13
CA PRO A 9 15.26 -6.02 10.17
C PRO A 9 15.06 -4.54 10.54
N LEU A 10 13.80 -4.14 10.75
CA LEU A 10 13.45 -2.78 11.19
C LEU A 10 13.59 -2.59 12.70
N THR A 11 13.49 -3.68 13.46
CA THR A 11 13.61 -3.68 14.92
C THR A 11 14.61 -4.73 15.40
N GLU A 12 15.12 -4.56 16.62
CA GLU A 12 16.00 -5.54 17.28
C GLU A 12 15.31 -6.91 17.49
N SER A 13 13.97 -6.93 17.62
CA SER A 13 13.19 -8.16 17.74
C SER A 13 13.01 -8.92 16.43
N GLY A 14 13.46 -8.35 15.29
CA GLY A 14 13.27 -8.94 13.96
C GLY A 14 11.92 -8.64 13.33
N PHE A 15 11.06 -7.84 13.97
CA PHE A 15 9.74 -7.48 13.43
C PHE A 15 9.88 -6.42 12.33
N GLY A 16 9.31 -6.73 11.17
CA GLY A 16 9.41 -5.95 9.96
C GLY A 16 10.79 -5.99 9.32
N ALA A 17 10.83 -5.90 7.98
CA ALA A 17 12.08 -5.76 7.25
C ALA A 17 12.01 -4.69 6.16
N GLU A 18 13.13 -4.01 5.95
CA GLU A 18 13.38 -3.19 4.78
C GLU A 18 13.98 -4.05 3.67
N ALA A 19 13.35 -4.05 2.49
CA ALA A 19 13.85 -4.72 1.31
C ALA A 19 14.65 -3.75 0.42
N LYS A 20 15.87 -4.14 0.06
CA LYS A 20 16.78 -3.36 -0.79
C LYS A 20 17.04 -4.08 -2.11
N GLY A 21 17.24 -3.28 -3.16
CA GLY A 21 17.46 -3.80 -4.51
C GLY A 21 16.23 -4.50 -5.10
N ILE A 22 15.03 -4.05 -4.71
CA ILE A 22 13.76 -4.52 -5.25
C ILE A 22 13.07 -3.37 -5.97
N ASP A 23 12.67 -3.62 -7.20
CA ASP A 23 11.74 -2.79 -7.97
C ASP A 23 10.47 -3.60 -8.19
N LEU A 24 9.35 -3.16 -7.61
CA LEU A 24 8.08 -3.85 -7.67
C LEU A 24 7.50 -3.88 -9.09
N ALA A 25 7.83 -2.91 -9.94
CA ALA A 25 7.38 -2.88 -11.33
C ALA A 25 8.09 -3.94 -12.19
N MET A 26 9.29 -4.36 -11.79
CA MET A 26 10.16 -5.29 -12.52
C MET A 26 10.48 -6.57 -11.73
N LEU A 27 9.59 -6.99 -10.83
CA LEU A 27 9.76 -8.20 -10.03
C LEU A 27 9.88 -9.46 -10.91
N ASP A 28 10.97 -10.21 -10.72
CA ASP A 28 11.10 -11.57 -11.24
C ASP A 28 10.65 -12.60 -10.20
N LYS A 29 10.61 -13.87 -10.62
CA LYS A 29 10.15 -14.96 -9.75
C LYS A 29 10.98 -15.10 -8.47
N GLY A 30 12.29 -14.85 -8.55
CA GLY A 30 13.18 -14.94 -7.39
C GLY A 30 12.91 -13.83 -6.37
N GLY A 31 12.63 -12.62 -6.86
CA GLY A 31 12.21 -11.49 -6.04
C GLY A 31 10.85 -11.70 -5.39
N GLU A 32 9.89 -12.27 -6.11
CA GLU A 32 8.58 -12.61 -5.54
C GLU A 32 8.70 -13.61 -4.37
N ASP A 33 9.46 -14.68 -4.56
CA ASP A 33 9.65 -15.72 -3.55
C ASP A 33 10.39 -15.14 -2.33
N SER A 34 11.39 -14.30 -2.57
CA SER A 34 12.14 -13.59 -1.53
C SER A 34 11.25 -12.66 -0.70
N LEU A 35 10.36 -11.90 -1.34
CA LEU A 35 9.41 -11.00 -0.66
C LEU A 35 8.40 -11.77 0.20
N ARG A 36 7.83 -12.87 -0.33
CA ARG A 36 6.90 -13.74 0.44
C ARG A 36 7.57 -14.32 1.67
N GLN A 37 8.79 -14.82 1.50
CA GLN A 37 9.55 -15.43 2.59
C GLN A 37 9.88 -14.38 3.65
N ALA A 38 10.43 -13.22 3.24
CA ALA A 38 10.74 -12.14 4.15
C ALA A 38 9.50 -11.63 4.91
N PHE A 39 8.35 -11.51 4.24
CA PHE A 39 7.10 -11.11 4.90
C PHE A 39 6.74 -12.07 6.04
N THR A 40 6.87 -13.38 5.82
CA THR A 40 6.60 -14.40 6.84
C THR A 40 7.64 -14.36 7.96
N ASP A 41 8.92 -14.30 7.60
CA ASP A 41 10.04 -14.35 8.55
C ASP A 41 10.10 -13.12 9.47
N HIS A 42 9.59 -11.97 8.99
CA HIS A 42 9.62 -10.70 9.69
C HIS A 42 8.24 -10.27 10.25
N GLY A 43 7.33 -11.23 10.47
CA GLY A 43 6.08 -10.98 11.20
C GLY A 43 5.06 -10.13 10.46
N GLY A 44 5.11 -10.09 9.12
CA GLY A 44 4.07 -9.51 8.28
C GLY A 44 4.23 -8.02 7.94
N LEU A 45 5.43 -7.45 8.08
CA LEU A 45 5.71 -6.07 7.66
C LEU A 45 6.92 -6.02 6.74
N ILE A 46 6.74 -5.46 5.53
CA ILE A 46 7.85 -5.20 4.60
C ILE A 46 7.79 -3.73 4.15
N VAL A 47 8.95 -3.07 4.18
CA VAL A 47 9.15 -1.73 3.64
C VAL A 47 9.99 -1.85 2.38
N VAL A 48 9.40 -1.51 1.23
CA VAL A 48 10.13 -1.39 -0.04
C VAL A 48 10.25 0.10 -0.37
N ARG A 49 11.49 0.63 -0.38
CA ARG A 49 11.74 2.05 -0.60
C ARG A 49 11.81 2.39 -2.08
N ASP A 50 11.73 3.68 -2.38
CA ASP A 50 12.03 4.26 -3.70
C ASP A 50 11.21 3.72 -4.88
N GLN A 51 9.99 3.25 -4.60
CA GLN A 51 9.09 2.71 -5.62
C GLN A 51 8.42 3.82 -6.42
N GLN A 52 8.54 3.75 -7.74
CA GLN A 52 7.81 4.58 -8.69
C GLN A 52 6.86 3.72 -9.50
N LEU A 53 5.70 3.41 -8.91
CA LEU A 53 4.64 2.69 -9.61
C LEU A 53 3.89 3.68 -10.50
N GLU A 54 4.15 3.59 -11.82
CA GLU A 54 3.44 4.35 -12.85
C GLU A 54 2.20 3.61 -13.33
N ASP A 55 2.29 2.28 -13.52
CA ASP A 55 1.17 1.42 -13.84
C ASP A 55 0.55 0.88 -12.53
N PRO A 56 -0.72 1.20 -12.22
CA PRO A 56 -1.38 0.66 -11.04
C PRO A 56 -1.49 -0.88 -11.04
N ALA A 57 -1.41 -1.52 -12.21
CA ALA A 57 -1.37 -2.98 -12.30
C ALA A 57 -0.15 -3.57 -11.58
N ASP A 58 0.97 -2.84 -11.50
CA ASP A 58 2.16 -3.27 -10.79
C ASP A 58 1.87 -3.47 -9.30
N LEU A 59 1.10 -2.55 -8.70
CA LEU A 59 0.65 -2.67 -7.31
C LEU A 59 -0.24 -3.91 -7.14
N CYS A 60 -1.18 -4.12 -8.05
CA CYS A 60 -2.04 -5.31 -8.00
C CYS A 60 -1.24 -6.61 -8.12
N ARG A 61 -0.26 -6.68 -9.03
CA ARG A 61 0.63 -7.85 -9.17
C ARG A 61 1.44 -8.11 -7.91
N PHE A 62 1.99 -7.07 -7.28
CA PHE A 62 2.73 -7.20 -6.02
C PHE A 62 1.83 -7.72 -4.88
N VAL A 63 0.63 -7.16 -4.70
CA VAL A 63 -0.28 -7.59 -3.64
C VAL A 63 -0.78 -9.03 -3.88
N ALA A 64 -0.94 -9.44 -5.14
CA ALA A 64 -1.32 -10.80 -5.52
C ALA A 64 -0.35 -11.88 -5.05
N LEU A 65 0.90 -11.49 -4.74
CA LEU A 65 1.90 -12.43 -4.20
C LEU A 65 1.48 -13.01 -2.85
N PHE A 66 0.64 -12.30 -2.09
CA PHE A 66 0.24 -12.68 -0.75
C PHE A 66 -1.14 -13.34 -0.69
N GLY A 67 -1.94 -13.28 -1.76
CA GLY A 67 -3.25 -13.91 -1.80
C GLY A 67 -4.17 -13.35 -2.88
N ALA A 68 -5.44 -13.76 -2.84
CA ALA A 68 -6.45 -13.22 -3.73
C ALA A 68 -6.71 -11.74 -3.42
N LEU A 69 -6.77 -10.90 -4.45
CA LEU A 69 -7.11 -9.49 -4.28
C LEU A 69 -8.59 -9.34 -3.99
N GLU A 70 -8.87 -8.52 -2.99
CA GLU A 70 -10.22 -8.06 -2.73
C GLU A 70 -10.57 -6.86 -3.61
N ARG A 71 -11.78 -6.89 -4.18
CA ARG A 71 -12.39 -5.72 -4.81
C ARG A 71 -13.06 -4.85 -3.75
N ASN A 72 -12.82 -3.54 -3.82
CA ASN A 72 -13.33 -2.56 -2.86
C ASN A 72 -14.70 -1.98 -3.28
N ASP A 73 -15.52 -2.76 -3.99
CA ASP A 73 -16.83 -2.35 -4.53
C ASP A 73 -17.85 -1.93 -3.43
N LYS A 74 -17.55 -2.21 -2.16
CA LYS A 74 -18.32 -1.77 -0.97
C LYS A 74 -18.19 -0.28 -0.66
N TYR A 75 -17.17 0.40 -1.21
CA TYR A 75 -16.95 1.82 -1.02
C TYR A 75 -17.52 2.64 -2.17
N ASP A 76 -17.61 3.96 -1.99
CA ASP A 76 -17.94 4.89 -3.07
C ASP A 76 -16.94 4.70 -4.23
N PRO A 77 -17.40 4.45 -5.49
CA PRO A 77 -16.54 4.29 -6.65
C PRO A 77 -15.56 5.45 -6.86
N ASP A 78 -15.90 6.66 -6.41
CA ASP A 78 -15.00 7.81 -6.50
C ASP A 78 -13.78 7.70 -5.57
N PHE A 79 -13.83 6.84 -4.57
CA PHE A 79 -12.69 6.52 -3.70
C PHE A 79 -11.80 5.43 -4.28
N LEU A 80 -12.24 4.75 -5.35
CA LEU A 80 -11.45 3.72 -6.02
C LEU A 80 -10.62 4.35 -7.14
N LEU A 81 -9.50 3.71 -7.47
CA LEU A 81 -8.75 4.10 -8.66
C LEU A 81 -9.51 3.65 -9.92
N PRO A 82 -9.74 4.52 -10.92
CA PRO A 82 -10.45 4.13 -12.14
C PRO A 82 -9.81 2.92 -12.82
N ALA A 83 -10.63 1.96 -13.24
CA ALA A 83 -10.23 0.65 -13.81
C ALA A 83 -9.51 -0.33 -12.85
N PHE A 84 -9.24 0.07 -11.60
CA PHE A 84 -8.60 -0.77 -10.58
C PHE A 84 -9.42 -0.77 -9.28
N PRO A 85 -10.59 -1.45 -9.25
CA PRO A 85 -11.47 -1.49 -8.09
C PRO A 85 -10.84 -2.16 -6.87
N GLU A 86 -9.71 -2.85 -7.02
CA GLU A 86 -8.90 -3.39 -5.92
C GLU A 86 -8.13 -2.30 -5.17
N ILE A 87 -7.91 -1.12 -5.77
CA ILE A 87 -7.13 -0.02 -5.18
C ILE A 87 -8.07 1.02 -4.57
N LEU A 88 -8.16 1.01 -3.24
CA LEU A 88 -8.85 2.02 -2.45
C LEU A 88 -7.92 3.20 -2.15
N LYS A 89 -8.33 4.43 -2.50
CA LYS A 89 -7.62 5.65 -2.14
C LYS A 89 -8.00 6.06 -0.72
N ILE A 90 -7.01 6.16 0.16
CA ILE A 90 -7.16 6.73 1.51
C ILE A 90 -6.49 8.10 1.52
N GLY A 91 -7.20 9.13 1.98
CA GLY A 91 -6.64 10.48 2.01
C GLY A 91 -7.61 11.54 2.50
N ASN A 92 -7.07 12.72 2.79
CA ASN A 92 -7.82 13.88 3.28
C ASN A 92 -7.83 15.06 2.29
N ALA A 93 -7.27 14.87 1.09
CA ALA A 93 -7.29 15.90 0.05
C ALA A 93 -8.74 16.22 -0.36
N ILE A 94 -8.98 17.51 -0.60
CA ILE A 94 -10.27 18.03 -1.06
C ILE A 94 -10.03 18.70 -2.41
N GLU A 95 -10.78 18.25 -3.41
CA GLU A 95 -10.77 18.80 -4.76
C GLU A 95 -12.21 19.15 -5.14
N ASN A 96 -12.42 20.36 -5.66
CA ASN A 96 -13.76 20.87 -6.00
C ASN A 96 -14.80 20.74 -4.86
N GLY A 97 -14.36 20.91 -3.61
CA GLY A 97 -15.22 20.87 -2.43
C GLY A 97 -15.59 19.47 -1.94
N ARG A 98 -15.04 18.39 -2.52
CA ARG A 98 -15.31 17.01 -2.13
C ARG A 98 -14.03 16.21 -1.92
N HIS A 99 -14.08 15.17 -1.08
CA HIS A 99 -13.01 14.19 -0.98
C HIS A 99 -12.99 13.28 -2.21
N GLY A 100 -11.81 13.11 -2.81
CA GLY A 100 -11.57 12.14 -3.88
C GLY A 100 -11.01 10.80 -3.37
N ALA A 101 -11.08 10.56 -2.06
CA ALA A 101 -10.53 9.41 -1.36
C ALA A 101 -11.32 9.19 -0.06
N LEU A 102 -11.29 7.97 0.48
CA LEU A 102 -11.88 7.67 1.77
C LEU A 102 -11.11 8.43 2.86
N PHE A 103 -11.81 9.34 3.54
CA PHE A 103 -11.26 10.08 4.66
C PHE A 103 -11.65 9.42 5.99
N ILE A 104 -10.74 8.62 6.55
CA ILE A 104 -10.96 7.88 7.79
C ILE A 104 -10.88 8.85 8.99
N ARG A 105 -11.94 8.86 9.82
CA ARG A 105 -12.06 9.65 11.05
C ARG A 105 -12.68 8.81 12.17
N ALA A 106 -12.42 9.19 13.41
CA ALA A 106 -13.11 8.66 14.59
C ALA A 106 -13.94 9.79 15.24
N ASP A 107 -15.11 9.44 15.76
CA ASP A 107 -15.97 10.33 16.55
C ASP A 107 -16.37 9.64 17.88
N PRO A 108 -15.93 10.14 19.04
CA PRO A 108 -15.03 11.28 19.21
C PRO A 108 -13.59 10.96 18.74
N PRO A 109 -12.82 11.97 18.33
CA PRO A 109 -11.38 11.80 18.09
C PRO A 109 -10.64 11.39 19.37
N PRO A 110 -9.45 10.75 19.29
CA PRO A 110 -8.61 10.53 18.10
C PRO A 110 -8.92 9.22 17.34
N LEU A 111 -8.24 9.02 16.19
CA LEU A 111 -8.28 7.77 15.43
C LEU A 111 -7.96 6.57 16.34
N LEU A 112 -8.73 5.50 16.22
CA LEU A 112 -8.59 4.31 17.06
C LEU A 112 -7.69 3.26 16.40
N TRP A 113 -7.03 2.46 17.25
CA TRP A 113 -6.38 1.22 16.81
C TRP A 113 -7.40 0.30 16.17
N HIS A 114 -7.09 -0.20 14.98
CA HIS A 114 -7.94 -1.13 14.25
C HIS A 114 -7.10 -2.08 13.41
N CYS A 115 -7.74 -3.16 12.99
CA CYS A 115 -7.29 -4.03 11.92
C CYS A 115 -8.31 -3.89 10.77
N ASP A 116 -7.82 -3.67 9.56
CA ASP A 116 -8.66 -3.44 8.38
C ASP A 116 -9.64 -4.60 8.17
N ASP A 117 -10.91 -4.27 7.95
CA ASP A 117 -12.02 -5.21 7.73
C ASP A 117 -12.22 -6.29 8.82
N SER A 118 -11.65 -6.12 10.01
CA SER A 118 -11.82 -7.04 11.15
C SER A 118 -13.26 -7.21 11.65
N PHE A 119 -14.20 -6.37 11.21
CA PHE A 119 -15.62 -6.45 11.55
C PHE A 119 -16.45 -7.33 10.59
N ARG A 120 -15.86 -7.81 9.49
CA ARG A 120 -16.56 -8.54 8.43
C ARG A 120 -16.44 -10.05 8.60
N ASP A 121 -17.50 -10.78 8.26
CA ASP A 121 -17.54 -12.25 8.23
C ASP A 121 -17.93 -12.73 6.80
N PRO A 122 -17.14 -13.63 6.16
CA PRO A 122 -15.88 -14.20 6.63
C PRO A 122 -14.71 -13.21 6.60
N HIS A 123 -13.77 -13.39 7.53
CA HIS A 123 -12.51 -12.64 7.54
C HIS A 123 -11.62 -13.10 6.39
N HIS A 124 -10.99 -12.15 5.68
CA HIS A 124 -9.93 -12.47 4.72
C HIS A 124 -8.60 -12.64 5.46
N SER A 125 -7.84 -13.68 5.11
CA SER A 125 -6.65 -14.13 5.85
C SER A 125 -5.40 -13.26 5.66
N VAL A 126 -5.44 -12.25 4.79
CA VAL A 126 -4.33 -11.31 4.60
C VAL A 126 -4.86 -9.88 4.79
N PRO A 127 -4.39 -9.15 5.83
CA PRO A 127 -4.79 -7.77 6.05
C PRO A 127 -4.28 -6.87 4.91
N ALA A 128 -4.99 -5.77 4.67
CA ALA A 128 -4.78 -4.88 3.52
C ALA A 128 -3.31 -4.41 3.39
N CYS A 129 -2.77 -4.50 2.17
CA CYS A 129 -1.48 -3.89 1.85
C CYS A 129 -1.68 -2.38 1.65
N THR A 130 -1.14 -1.57 2.56
CA THR A 130 -1.18 -0.11 2.42
C THR A 130 0.08 0.38 1.72
N VAL A 131 -0.07 0.96 0.53
CA VAL A 131 1.00 1.71 -0.14
C VAL A 131 0.80 3.20 0.07
N SER A 132 1.75 3.85 0.73
CA SER A 132 1.74 5.29 0.95
C SER A 132 2.61 5.98 -0.09
N LYS A 133 1.98 6.63 -1.08
CA LYS A 133 2.69 7.54 -2.00
C LYS A 133 2.68 8.93 -1.38
N ARG A 134 3.86 9.47 -1.05
CA ARG A 134 3.98 10.86 -0.58
C ARG A 134 3.74 11.80 -1.76
N LEU A 135 2.49 12.25 -1.92
CA LEU A 135 2.14 13.27 -2.92
C LEU A 135 2.96 14.53 -2.66
N HIS A 136 3.93 14.82 -3.53
CA HIS A 136 4.60 16.10 -3.51
C HIS A 136 3.58 17.17 -3.91
N ARG A 137 3.28 18.11 -3.00
CA ARG A 137 2.53 19.30 -3.38
C ARG A 137 3.31 20.00 -4.49
N ALA A 138 2.76 20.03 -5.70
CA ALA A 138 3.26 20.92 -6.74
C ALA A 138 3.19 22.34 -6.20
N ALA A 139 4.35 23.00 -6.08
CA ALA A 139 4.40 24.42 -5.76
C ALA A 139 3.66 25.18 -6.87
N LYS A 140 2.55 25.84 -6.54
CA LYS A 140 1.89 26.74 -7.49
C LYS A 140 2.88 27.84 -7.87
N PRO A 141 3.09 28.13 -9.17
CA PRO A 141 3.89 29.28 -9.56
C PRO A 141 3.19 30.55 -9.05
N VAL A 142 3.90 31.32 -8.23
CA VAL A 142 3.47 32.67 -7.83
C VAL A 142 3.57 33.53 -9.08
N SER A 143 2.44 33.87 -9.69
CA SER A 143 2.37 34.97 -10.65
C SER A 143 2.66 36.27 -9.91
N ARG A 144 3.83 36.86 -10.14
CA ARG A 144 4.10 38.25 -9.75
C ARG A 144 3.30 39.15 -10.68
N GLY A 145 2.31 39.84 -10.11
CA GLY A 145 1.74 41.06 -10.69
C GLY A 145 2.57 42.28 -10.30
#